data_AF-A0A9P6RA53-F1
#
_entry.id   AF-A0A9P6RA53-F1
#
_cell.length_a   1.000
_cell.length_b   1.000
_cell.length_c   1.000
_cell.angle_alpha   90.00
_cell.angle_beta   90.00
_cell.angle_gamma   90.00
#
_symmetry.space_group_name_H-M   'P 1'
#
loop_
_entity.id
_entity.type
_entity.pdbx_description
1 polymer ?
#
loop_
_entity_poly.entity_id
_entity_poly.type
_entity_poly.pdbx_seq_one_letter_code
_entity_poly.pdbx_strand_id
1 'polypeptide(L)'
;MDPVDATAQEGFGSLLSHVIGWVYFLAWSASFYPQVVLNWRRKSVHGLSMDFIYLNVLGFLCYSVFNLSFFFSEEVQEEYRKRNNGQDNLVRANDVFFAVHALVLSSVTLLQTFIYERNEHQTISRPTKFLISISIIGAGIVLGSAISGTSQWIDCLYYLSYIKLGVSFVKYCPQAYLNYLSQSTVGWSIHNILLDFTGGILSIAQLILDAYISGDWSGISGDPVKLGLGSLSILFDLVFMTQHYVLYRNREDQYAPLSTAENDNGERKRRWLLLPNHKNHHHSDYMSTAHGDNQRCSPVVKDLEVGASEAPSSSRH
;
A
#
# COMPACT_ATOMS: atom_id res chain seq x y z
N MET A 1 6.54 -21.31 43.90
CA MET A 1 6.81 -19.95 43.40
C MET A 1 6.40 -19.00 44.50
N ASP A 2 7.35 -18.24 45.02
CA ASP A 2 7.05 -17.29 46.08
C ASP A 2 6.20 -16.14 45.50
N PRO A 3 5.21 -15.63 46.26
CA PRO A 3 4.29 -14.58 45.79
C PRO A 3 5.00 -13.25 45.46
N VAL A 4 6.23 -13.05 45.95
CA VAL A 4 7.08 -11.90 45.63
C VAL A 4 7.68 -12.01 44.23
N ASP A 5 8.07 -13.21 43.79
CA ASP A 5 8.55 -13.43 42.42
C ASP A 5 7.42 -13.33 41.40
N ALA A 6 6.21 -13.81 41.76
CA ALA A 6 5.03 -13.68 40.90
C ALA A 6 4.63 -12.21 40.66
N THR A 7 4.62 -11.39 41.72
CA THR A 7 4.28 -9.96 41.62
C THR A 7 5.35 -9.13 40.89
N ALA A 8 6.63 -9.43 41.08
CA ALA A 8 7.71 -8.80 40.33
C ALA A 8 7.69 -9.20 38.84
N GLN A 9 7.36 -10.46 38.54
CA GLN A 9 7.25 -10.98 37.18
C GLN A 9 6.01 -10.44 36.46
N GLU A 10 4.89 -10.24 37.15
CA GLU A 10 3.72 -9.53 36.64
C GLU A 10 4.03 -8.06 36.31
N GLY A 11 4.77 -7.37 37.18
CA GLY A 11 5.19 -5.97 36.98
C GLY A 11 6.14 -5.79 35.78
N PHE A 12 7.15 -6.64 35.66
CA PHE A 12 8.09 -6.61 34.52
C PHE A 12 7.41 -7.02 33.20
N GLY A 13 6.59 -8.06 33.22
CA GLY A 13 5.85 -8.52 32.05
C GLY A 13 4.90 -7.45 31.51
N SER A 14 4.16 -6.78 32.40
CA SER A 14 3.25 -5.69 32.03
C SER A 14 4.00 -4.48 31.43
N LEU A 15 5.15 -4.11 32.01
CA LEU A 15 6.01 -3.06 31.47
C LEU A 15 6.56 -3.43 30.08
N LEU A 16 7.03 -4.67 29.91
CA LEU A 16 7.53 -5.16 28.63
C LEU A 16 6.44 -5.15 27.56
N SER A 17 5.23 -5.60 27.89
CA SER A 17 4.07 -5.53 27.01
C SER A 17 3.77 -4.09 26.58
N HIS A 18 3.74 -3.15 27.52
CA HIS A 18 3.55 -1.72 27.22
C HIS A 18 4.63 -1.17 26.29
N VAL A 19 5.90 -1.50 26.53
CA VAL A 19 7.01 -1.05 25.67
C VAL A 19 6.89 -1.62 24.26
N ILE A 20 6.63 -2.92 24.13
CA ILE A 20 6.39 -3.57 22.82
C ILE A 20 5.21 -2.89 22.11
N GLY A 21 4.16 -2.57 22.85
CA GLY A 21 2.98 -1.83 22.39
C GLY A 21 3.30 -0.50 21.73
N TRP A 22 4.04 0.34 22.45
CA TRP A 22 4.46 1.63 21.92
C TRP A 22 5.41 1.49 20.73
N VAL A 23 6.33 0.52 20.75
CA VAL A 23 7.28 0.31 19.65
C VAL A 23 6.55 -0.11 18.38
N TYR A 24 5.62 -1.07 18.44
CA TYR A 24 4.89 -1.47 17.24
C TYR A 24 3.98 -0.37 16.73
N PHE A 25 3.35 0.40 17.63
CA PHE A 25 2.49 1.53 17.27
C PHE A 25 3.27 2.60 16.51
N LEU A 26 4.48 2.91 17.00
CA LEU A 26 5.39 3.84 16.35
C LEU A 26 5.90 3.28 15.02
N ALA A 27 6.21 1.99 14.93
CA ALA A 27 6.64 1.35 13.68
C ALA A 27 5.55 1.45 12.59
N TRP A 28 4.30 1.10 12.92
CA TRP A 28 3.17 1.26 12.00
C TRP A 28 2.89 2.71 11.63
N SER A 29 3.00 3.65 12.57
CA SER A 29 2.82 5.07 12.24
C SER A 29 3.95 5.58 11.33
N ALA A 30 5.18 5.15 11.58
CA ALA A 30 6.34 5.53 10.78
C ALA A 30 6.33 4.92 9.36
N SER A 31 5.68 3.77 9.16
CA SER A 31 5.67 3.05 7.86
C SER A 31 5.06 3.88 6.72
N PHE A 32 4.18 4.84 7.03
CA PHE A 32 3.58 5.75 6.05
C PHE A 32 4.57 6.76 5.44
N TYR A 33 5.64 7.12 6.15
CA TYR A 33 6.58 8.16 5.73
C TYR A 33 7.51 7.74 4.59
N PRO A 34 8.14 6.55 4.60
CA PRO A 34 9.07 6.15 3.56
C PRO A 34 8.55 6.29 2.13
N GLN A 35 7.28 5.98 1.87
CA GLN A 35 6.72 6.13 0.51
C GLN A 35 6.59 7.60 0.12
N VAL A 36 6.11 8.46 1.03
CA VAL A 36 6.02 9.91 0.82
C VAL A 36 7.40 10.51 0.52
N VAL A 37 8.40 10.10 1.30
CA VAL A 37 9.80 10.55 1.13
C VAL A 37 10.37 10.03 -0.18
N LEU A 38 10.12 8.77 -0.55
CA LEU A 38 10.59 8.17 -1.80
C LEU A 38 10.05 8.93 -3.01
N ASN A 39 8.74 9.18 -3.04
CA ASN A 39 8.09 9.96 -4.08
C ASN A 39 8.67 11.39 -4.15
N TRP A 40 8.89 12.03 -2.99
CA TRP A 40 9.48 13.38 -2.93
C TRP A 40 10.93 13.43 -3.42
N ARG A 41 11.74 12.41 -3.14
CA ARG A 41 13.13 12.31 -3.60
C ARG A 41 13.21 12.03 -5.10
N ARG A 42 12.38 11.10 -5.60
CA ARG A 42 12.38 10.69 -7.02
C ARG A 42 11.66 11.68 -7.94
N LYS A 43 10.78 12.53 -7.39
CA LYS A 43 9.86 13.39 -8.15
C LYS A 43 9.02 12.59 -9.17
N SER A 44 8.77 11.32 -8.84
CA SER A 44 8.02 10.38 -9.67
C SER A 44 7.26 9.39 -8.78
N VAL A 45 6.06 9.02 -9.22
CA VAL A 45 5.24 7.95 -8.62
C VAL A 45 5.21 6.69 -9.49
N HIS A 46 6.15 6.55 -10.43
CA HIS A 46 6.33 5.31 -11.19
C HIS A 46 6.64 4.13 -10.27
N GLY A 47 5.97 3.00 -10.54
CA GLY A 47 6.06 1.77 -9.75
C GLY A 47 5.05 1.69 -8.60
N LEU A 48 4.27 2.75 -8.36
CA LEU A 48 3.23 2.77 -7.34
C LEU A 48 1.84 2.50 -7.94
N SER A 49 1.09 1.58 -7.38
CA SER A 49 -0.24 1.23 -7.88
C SER A 49 -1.27 2.31 -7.54
N MET A 50 -1.96 2.83 -8.55
CA MET A 50 -3.06 3.78 -8.34
C MET A 50 -4.18 3.16 -7.51
N ASP A 51 -4.47 1.88 -7.74
CA ASP A 51 -5.46 1.17 -6.97
C ASP A 51 -5.11 1.17 -5.48
N PHE A 52 -3.85 0.83 -5.15
CA PHE A 52 -3.37 0.86 -3.76
C PHE A 52 -3.56 2.24 -3.13
N ILE A 53 -3.16 3.31 -3.82
CA ILE A 53 -3.23 4.68 -3.28
C ILE A 53 -4.69 5.08 -3.00
N TYR A 54 -5.58 4.93 -3.98
CA TYR A 54 -6.99 5.33 -3.85
C TYR A 54 -7.71 4.49 -2.80
N LEU A 55 -7.44 3.18 -2.75
CA LEU A 55 -7.99 2.30 -1.72
C LEU A 55 -7.51 2.70 -0.33
N ASN A 56 -6.23 3.05 -0.14
CA ASN A 56 -5.76 3.53 1.17
C ASN A 56 -6.49 4.80 1.62
N VAL A 57 -6.64 5.79 0.74
CA VAL A 57 -7.37 7.02 1.09
C VAL A 57 -8.82 6.72 1.47
N LEU A 58 -9.54 5.90 0.68
CA LEU A 58 -10.90 5.48 1.01
C LEU A 58 -10.96 4.77 2.37
N GLY A 59 -10.10 3.78 2.58
CA GLY A 59 -10.07 3.01 3.82
C GLY A 59 -9.80 3.89 5.04
N PHE A 60 -8.74 4.71 5.00
CA PHE A 60 -8.39 5.57 6.13
C PHE A 60 -9.37 6.73 6.33
N LEU A 61 -10.11 7.15 5.29
CA LEU A 61 -11.22 8.08 5.44
C LEU A 61 -12.35 7.44 6.25
N CYS A 62 -12.81 6.24 5.84
CA CYS A 62 -13.83 5.48 6.56
C CYS A 62 -13.39 5.23 8.01
N TYR A 63 -12.14 4.85 8.22
CA TYR A 63 -11.58 4.58 9.55
C TYR A 63 -11.47 5.83 10.41
N SER A 64 -11.10 6.98 9.82
CA SER A 64 -11.03 8.25 10.54
C SER A 64 -12.41 8.71 10.98
N VAL A 65 -13.41 8.65 10.08
CA VAL A 65 -14.80 8.99 10.43
C VAL A 65 -15.31 8.08 11.54
N PHE A 66 -15.08 6.77 11.43
CA PHE A 66 -15.44 5.81 12.48
C PHE A 66 -14.86 6.20 13.86
N ASN A 67 -13.54 6.35 13.95
CA ASN A 67 -12.89 6.63 15.24
C ASN A 67 -13.26 8.01 15.79
N LEU A 68 -13.32 9.05 14.93
CA LEU A 68 -13.72 10.39 15.35
C LEU A 68 -15.15 10.40 15.90
N SER A 69 -16.09 9.74 15.22
CA SER A 69 -17.48 9.68 15.68
C SER A 69 -17.62 8.90 16.99
N PHE A 70 -17.00 7.72 17.10
CA PHE A 70 -17.03 6.94 18.34
C PHE A 70 -16.37 7.65 19.53
N PHE A 71 -15.35 8.48 19.26
CA PHE A 71 -14.62 9.19 20.31
C PHE A 71 -15.32 10.49 20.76
N PHE A 72 -15.89 11.27 19.83
CA PHE A 72 -16.43 12.61 20.13
C PHE A 72 -17.95 12.70 20.21
N SER A 73 -18.72 11.76 19.64
CA SER A 73 -20.18 11.82 19.64
C SER A 73 -20.78 11.05 20.80
N GLU A 74 -21.35 11.76 21.78
CA GLU A 74 -22.09 11.16 22.89
C GLU A 74 -23.30 10.34 22.40
N GLU A 75 -23.95 10.77 21.32
CA GLU A 75 -25.08 10.04 20.71
C GLU A 75 -24.63 8.65 20.24
N VAL A 76 -23.56 8.58 19.45
CA VAL A 76 -23.01 7.30 18.97
C VAL A 76 -22.58 6.40 20.12
N GLN A 77 -21.98 6.98 21.17
CA GLN A 77 -21.55 6.23 22.36
C GLN A 77 -22.74 5.63 23.11
N GLU A 78 -23.83 6.38 23.25
CA GLU A 78 -25.05 5.90 23.88
C GLU A 78 -25.77 4.85 23.01
N GLU A 79 -25.81 5.03 21.69
CA GLU A 79 -26.30 4.01 20.75
C GLU A 79 -25.50 2.70 20.86
N TYR A 80 -24.18 2.80 21.01
CA TYR A 80 -23.32 1.64 21.24
C TYR A 80 -23.63 0.95 22.57
N ARG A 81 -23.70 1.72 23.67
CA ARG A 81 -24.02 1.20 25.02
C ARG A 81 -25.36 0.45 25.02
N LYS A 82 -26.39 1.03 24.39
CA LYS A 82 -27.71 0.38 24.26
C LYS A 82 -27.65 -0.98 23.56
N ARG A 83 -26.75 -1.14 22.58
CA ARG A 83 -26.57 -2.38 21.81
C ARG A 83 -25.62 -3.39 22.48
N ASN A 84 -24.78 -2.95 23.42
CA ASN A 84 -23.74 -3.77 24.06
C ASN A 84 -23.91 -3.83 25.58
N ASN A 85 -25.14 -3.99 26.07
CA ASN A 85 -25.45 -4.20 27.49
C ASN A 85 -24.88 -3.12 28.44
N GLY A 86 -24.85 -1.86 27.97
CA GLY A 86 -24.33 -0.72 28.72
C GLY A 86 -22.81 -0.57 28.72
N GLN A 87 -22.07 -1.41 27.97
CA GLN A 87 -20.62 -1.31 27.84
C GLN A 87 -20.22 -0.13 26.96
N ASP A 88 -19.16 0.56 27.36
CA ASP A 88 -18.56 1.62 26.58
C ASP A 88 -17.76 1.06 25.40
N ASN A 89 -17.67 1.85 24.34
CA ASN A 89 -16.85 1.48 23.21
C ASN A 89 -15.35 1.52 23.57
N LEU A 90 -14.56 0.72 22.85
CA LEU A 90 -13.13 0.56 23.11
C LEU A 90 -12.26 1.58 22.39
N VAL A 91 -12.82 2.51 21.60
CA VAL A 91 -12.03 3.52 20.87
C VAL A 91 -11.33 4.44 21.86
N ARG A 92 -10.05 4.70 21.62
CA ARG A 92 -9.19 5.58 22.42
C ARG A 92 -8.58 6.68 21.56
N ALA A 93 -7.99 7.69 22.22
CA ALA A 93 -7.43 8.85 21.54
C ALA A 93 -6.27 8.49 20.58
N ASN A 94 -5.49 7.46 20.91
CA ASN A 94 -4.44 6.92 20.04
C ASN A 94 -5.00 6.34 18.73
N ASP A 95 -6.18 5.71 18.76
CA ASP A 95 -6.82 5.16 17.56
C ASP A 95 -7.28 6.28 16.63
N VAL A 96 -7.84 7.34 17.20
CA VAL A 96 -8.19 8.57 16.47
C VAL A 96 -6.94 9.19 15.83
N PHE A 97 -5.88 9.39 16.62
CA PHE A 97 -4.63 9.96 16.12
C PHE A 97 -4.06 9.13 14.97
N PHE A 98 -3.97 7.81 15.14
CA PHE A 98 -3.46 6.91 14.11
C PHE A 98 -4.30 6.93 12.84
N ALA A 99 -5.63 6.88 12.96
CA ALA A 99 -6.53 6.90 11.81
C ALA A 99 -6.38 8.20 11.00
N VAL A 100 -6.42 9.35 11.67
CA VAL A 100 -6.28 10.67 11.04
C VAL A 100 -4.87 10.85 10.46
N HIS A 101 -3.84 10.44 11.18
CA HIS A 101 -2.46 10.47 10.71
C HIS A 101 -2.30 9.68 9.40
N ALA A 102 -2.74 8.42 9.39
CA ALA A 102 -2.69 7.57 8.20
C ALA A 102 -3.50 8.14 7.03
N LEU A 103 -4.66 8.76 7.29
CA LEU A 103 -5.44 9.46 6.27
C LEU A 103 -4.65 10.64 5.66
N VAL A 104 -4.01 11.45 6.49
CA VAL A 104 -3.20 12.59 6.04
C VAL A 104 -2.04 12.11 5.15
N LEU A 105 -1.25 11.13 5.60
CA LEU A 105 -0.10 10.65 4.83
C LEU A 105 -0.52 9.92 3.54
N SER A 106 -1.64 9.18 3.57
CA SER A 106 -2.22 8.57 2.37
C SER A 106 -2.70 9.63 1.38
N SER A 107 -3.32 10.71 1.87
CA SER A 107 -3.77 11.84 1.04
C SER A 107 -2.60 12.62 0.45
N VAL A 108 -1.50 12.80 1.20
CA VAL A 108 -0.25 13.37 0.68
C VAL A 108 0.30 12.49 -0.44
N THR A 109 0.32 11.17 -0.25
CA THR A 109 0.76 10.22 -1.29
C THR A 109 -0.12 10.32 -2.54
N LEU A 110 -1.44 10.44 -2.37
CA LEU A 110 -2.36 10.68 -3.47
C LEU A 110 -2.10 12.02 -4.17
N LEU A 111 -1.90 13.10 -3.42
CA LEU A 111 -1.57 14.41 -3.98
C LEU A 111 -0.29 14.38 -4.82
N GLN A 112 0.73 13.65 -4.37
CA GLN A 112 1.96 13.45 -5.11
C GLN A 112 1.73 12.83 -6.49
N THR A 113 0.67 12.04 -6.69
CA THR A 113 0.34 11.46 -8.01
C THR A 113 -0.14 12.48 -9.04
N PHE A 114 -0.63 13.63 -8.58
CA PHE A 114 -1.05 14.74 -9.44
C PHE A 114 0.10 15.72 -9.73
N ILE A 115 1.11 15.77 -8.85
CA ILE A 115 2.22 16.73 -8.93
C ILE A 115 3.45 16.11 -9.62
N TYR A 116 3.74 14.84 -9.36
CA TYR A 116 4.95 14.17 -9.81
C TYR A 116 4.76 13.34 -11.07
N GLU A 117 5.88 13.02 -11.72
CA GLU A 117 5.88 12.28 -12.98
C GLU A 117 5.27 10.88 -12.81
N ARG A 118 4.39 10.53 -13.75
CA ARG A 118 3.52 9.34 -13.74
C ARG A 118 3.39 8.81 -15.17
N ASN A 119 3.27 7.50 -15.32
CA ASN A 119 2.92 6.88 -16.61
C ASN A 119 1.48 7.27 -17.00
N GLU A 120 1.25 7.64 -18.25
CA GLU A 120 -0.10 7.93 -18.76
C GLU A 120 -1.07 6.75 -18.61
N HIS A 121 -0.55 5.52 -18.68
CA HIS A 121 -1.35 4.30 -18.52
C HIS A 121 -1.57 3.90 -17.04
N GLN A 122 -0.90 4.57 -16.09
CA GLN A 122 -1.06 4.32 -14.65
C GLN A 122 -2.37 4.95 -14.17
N THR A 123 -3.43 4.14 -14.25
CA THR A 123 -4.81 4.49 -13.92
C THR A 123 -5.43 3.47 -12.97
N ILE A 124 -6.57 3.82 -12.37
CA ILE A 124 -7.33 2.93 -11.49
C ILE A 124 -8.00 1.82 -12.33
N SER A 125 -7.86 0.56 -11.91
CA SER A 125 -8.46 -0.59 -12.55
C SER A 125 -9.99 -0.62 -12.42
N ARG A 126 -10.66 -1.33 -13.32
CA ARG A 126 -12.14 -1.45 -13.31
C ARG A 126 -12.67 -2.08 -12.01
N PRO A 127 -12.09 -3.17 -11.45
CA PRO A 127 -12.53 -3.72 -10.17
C PRO A 127 -12.43 -2.71 -9.03
N THR A 128 -11.32 -1.94 -8.97
CA THR A 128 -11.13 -0.92 -7.95
C THR A 128 -12.13 0.23 -8.09
N LYS A 129 -12.38 0.70 -9.33
CA LYS A 129 -13.44 1.70 -9.59
C LYS A 129 -14.81 1.19 -9.12
N PHE A 130 -15.16 -0.05 -9.46
CA PHE A 130 -16.40 -0.66 -9.02
C PHE A 130 -16.50 -0.72 -7.49
N LEU A 131 -15.44 -1.16 -6.80
CA LEU A 131 -15.36 -1.21 -5.34
C LEU A 131 -15.53 0.18 -4.72
N ILE A 132 -14.81 1.18 -5.22
CA ILE A 132 -14.95 2.56 -4.72
C ILE A 132 -16.37 3.08 -4.94
N SER A 133 -16.95 2.87 -6.14
CA SER A 133 -18.30 3.32 -6.45
C SER A 133 -19.35 2.68 -5.55
N ILE A 134 -19.32 1.36 -5.36
CA ILE A 134 -20.28 0.68 -4.49
C ILE A 134 -20.12 1.10 -3.02
N SER A 135 -18.88 1.30 -2.55
CA SER A 135 -18.62 1.82 -1.21
C SER A 135 -19.19 3.23 -1.00
N ILE A 136 -19.00 4.14 -1.96
CA ILE A 136 -19.51 5.52 -1.88
C ILE A 136 -21.04 5.53 -1.93
N ILE A 137 -21.65 4.77 -2.85
CA ILE A 137 -23.11 4.68 -2.98
C ILE A 137 -23.72 4.11 -1.71
N GLY A 138 -23.20 2.99 -1.21
CA GLY A 138 -23.71 2.37 0.01
C GLY A 138 -23.52 3.28 1.23
N ALA A 139 -22.39 3.98 1.35
CA ALA A 139 -22.18 4.94 2.43
C ALA A 139 -23.18 6.09 2.34
N GLY A 140 -23.48 6.59 1.14
CA GLY A 140 -24.51 7.61 0.91
C GLY A 140 -25.91 7.15 1.28
N ILE A 141 -26.27 5.90 0.97
CA ILE A 141 -27.57 5.31 1.34
C ILE A 141 -27.70 5.20 2.86
N VAL A 142 -26.70 4.63 3.54
CA VAL A 142 -26.77 4.45 5.01
C VAL A 142 -26.73 5.80 5.72
N LEU A 143 -25.90 6.74 5.26
CA LEU A 143 -25.90 8.12 5.77
C LEU A 143 -27.26 8.80 5.58
N GLY A 144 -27.87 8.70 4.39
CA GLY A 144 -29.20 9.24 4.13
C GLY A 144 -30.27 8.63 5.04
N SER A 145 -30.18 7.33 5.32
CA SER A 145 -31.09 6.64 6.24
C SER A 145 -30.93 7.08 7.70
N ALA A 146 -29.71 7.41 8.13
CA ALA A 146 -29.44 7.94 9.46
C ALA A 146 -29.99 9.37 9.59
N ILE A 147 -29.77 10.22 8.57
CA ILE A 147 -30.29 11.59 8.52
C ILE A 147 -31.83 11.60 8.52
N SER A 148 -32.48 10.64 7.85
CA SER A 148 -33.94 10.54 7.85
C SER A 148 -34.53 9.94 9.14
N GLY A 149 -33.69 9.52 10.09
CA GLY A 149 -34.10 8.87 11.33
C GLY A 149 -34.59 7.42 11.14
N THR A 150 -34.37 6.83 9.95
CA THR A 150 -34.77 5.44 9.65
C THR A 150 -33.74 4.43 10.18
N SER A 151 -32.47 4.84 10.27
CA SER A 151 -31.40 4.08 10.94
C SER A 151 -30.68 4.93 11.96
N GLN A 152 -29.84 4.29 12.77
CA GLN A 152 -29.02 4.95 13.78
C GLN A 152 -27.66 5.35 13.20
N TRP A 153 -26.99 6.34 13.81
CA TRP A 153 -25.66 6.77 13.36
C TRP A 153 -24.65 5.64 13.41
N ILE A 154 -24.72 4.81 14.46
CA ILE A 154 -23.86 3.63 14.61
C ILE A 154 -23.95 2.64 13.44
N ASP A 155 -25.10 2.54 12.75
CA ASP A 155 -25.25 1.67 11.57
C ASP A 155 -24.42 2.18 10.40
N CYS A 156 -24.39 3.50 10.22
CA CYS A 156 -23.50 4.15 9.24
C CYS A 156 -22.03 3.89 9.58
N LEU A 157 -21.65 4.00 10.84
CA LEU A 157 -20.26 3.79 11.26
C LEU A 157 -19.83 2.34 11.08
N TYR A 158 -20.68 1.36 11.41
CA TYR A 158 -20.39 -0.05 11.14
C TYR A 158 -20.28 -0.33 9.64
N TYR A 159 -21.12 0.30 8.81
CA TYR A 159 -20.95 0.18 7.36
C TYR A 159 -19.58 0.68 6.88
N LEU A 160 -19.14 1.84 7.38
CA LEU A 160 -17.80 2.39 7.08
C LEU A 160 -16.67 1.48 7.60
N SER A 161 -16.82 0.86 8.76
CA SER A 161 -15.81 -0.06 9.29
C SER A 161 -15.67 -1.31 8.42
N TYR A 162 -16.77 -1.83 7.87
CA TYR A 162 -16.72 -2.94 6.90
C TYR A 162 -16.02 -2.55 5.59
N ILE A 163 -16.23 -1.33 5.08
CA ILE A 163 -15.46 -0.82 3.93
C ILE A 163 -13.97 -0.81 4.25
N LYS A 164 -13.56 -0.22 5.39
CA LYS A 164 -12.17 -0.19 5.83
C LYS A 164 -11.59 -1.60 5.92
N LEU A 165 -12.33 -2.54 6.49
CA LEU A 165 -11.90 -3.93 6.62
C LEU A 165 -11.66 -4.54 5.23
N GLY A 166 -12.66 -4.50 4.34
CA GLY A 166 -12.55 -5.04 2.98
C GLY A 166 -11.42 -4.42 2.16
N VAL A 167 -11.25 -3.10 2.24
CA VAL A 167 -10.10 -2.39 1.64
C VAL A 167 -8.78 -2.93 2.16
N SER A 168 -8.67 -3.18 3.47
CA SER A 168 -7.43 -3.68 4.07
C SER A 168 -7.05 -5.08 3.55
N PHE A 169 -8.03 -5.88 3.15
CA PHE A 169 -7.79 -7.18 2.50
C PHE A 169 -7.31 -7.09 1.06
N VAL A 170 -7.83 -6.12 0.29
CA VAL A 170 -7.64 -6.10 -1.16
C VAL A 170 -6.52 -5.15 -1.59
N LYS A 171 -6.25 -4.09 -0.82
CA LYS A 171 -5.41 -2.95 -1.28
C LYS A 171 -4.02 -3.33 -1.74
N TYR A 172 -3.40 -4.37 -1.16
CA TYR A 172 -2.04 -4.78 -1.49
C TYR A 172 -1.96 -5.64 -2.77
N CYS A 173 -3.06 -6.31 -3.16
CA CYS A 173 -3.09 -7.17 -4.35
C CYS A 173 -2.69 -6.42 -5.64
N PRO A 174 -3.24 -5.23 -5.94
CA PRO A 174 -2.85 -4.47 -7.13
C PRO A 174 -1.36 -4.09 -7.15
N GLN A 175 -0.75 -3.80 -6.00
CA GLN A 175 0.68 -3.47 -5.93
C GLN A 175 1.54 -4.72 -6.14
N ALA A 176 1.19 -5.84 -5.50
CA ALA A 176 1.91 -7.10 -5.68
C ALA A 176 1.83 -7.57 -7.15
N TYR A 177 0.67 -7.43 -7.78
CA TYR A 177 0.49 -7.73 -9.19
C TYR A 177 1.26 -6.77 -10.10
N LEU A 178 1.27 -5.47 -9.78
CA LEU A 178 2.07 -4.49 -10.53
C LEU A 178 3.56 -4.83 -10.50
N ASN A 179 4.10 -5.15 -9.32
CA ASN A 179 5.49 -5.57 -9.17
C ASN A 179 5.80 -6.84 -9.99
N TYR A 180 4.83 -7.76 -10.07
CA TYR A 180 4.94 -8.94 -10.90
C TYR A 180 4.96 -8.59 -12.40
N LEU A 181 4.07 -7.70 -12.85
CA LEU A 181 4.03 -7.31 -14.26
C LEU A 181 5.26 -6.51 -14.69
N SER A 182 5.76 -5.62 -13.83
CA SER A 182 6.96 -4.82 -14.10
C SER A 182 8.26 -5.60 -13.89
N GLN A 183 8.18 -6.77 -13.25
CA GLN A 183 9.33 -7.53 -12.74
C GLN A 183 10.31 -6.62 -11.96
N SER A 184 9.77 -5.63 -11.24
CA SER A 184 10.53 -4.59 -10.56
C SER A 184 9.73 -4.01 -9.41
N THR A 185 10.42 -3.72 -8.30
CA THR A 185 9.87 -3.02 -7.13
C THR A 185 10.33 -1.56 -7.04
N VAL A 186 10.97 -1.04 -8.10
CA VAL A 186 11.42 0.36 -8.16
C VAL A 186 10.22 1.29 -7.99
N GLY A 187 10.29 2.16 -6.98
CA GLY A 187 9.20 3.08 -6.62
C GLY A 187 8.20 2.58 -5.60
N TRP A 188 8.32 1.32 -5.18
CA TRP A 188 7.66 0.78 -4.01
C TRP A 188 8.65 0.77 -2.84
N SER A 189 8.34 1.53 -1.79
CA SER A 189 9.27 1.70 -0.66
C SER A 189 9.35 0.43 0.17
N ILE A 190 10.47 -0.29 0.08
CA ILE A 190 10.72 -1.46 0.93
C ILE A 190 10.81 -1.08 2.42
N HIS A 191 11.25 0.14 2.75
CA HIS A 191 11.31 0.60 4.13
C HIS A 191 9.92 0.74 4.76
N ASN A 192 8.89 1.09 3.98
CA ASN A 192 7.51 1.04 4.44
C ASN A 192 7.14 -0.40 4.86
N ILE A 193 7.39 -1.36 3.96
CA ILE A 193 7.12 -2.79 4.19
C ILE A 193 7.85 -3.34 5.42
N LEU A 194 9.14 -3.01 5.58
CA LEU A 194 9.92 -3.50 6.73
C LEU A 194 9.39 -2.95 8.06
N LEU A 195 8.93 -1.70 8.08
CA LEU A 195 8.31 -1.10 9.26
C LEU A 195 6.93 -1.69 9.54
N ASP A 196 6.11 -1.94 8.50
CA ASP A 196 4.81 -2.60 8.63
C ASP A 196 4.97 -4.02 9.20
N PHE A 197 5.92 -4.78 8.64
CA PHE A 197 6.25 -6.13 9.06
C PHE A 197 6.75 -6.17 10.51
N THR A 198 7.61 -5.21 10.89
CA THR A 198 8.10 -5.08 12.27
C THR A 198 6.95 -4.78 13.23
N GLY A 199 6.05 -3.87 12.85
CA GLY A 199 4.84 -3.58 13.62
C GLY A 199 3.93 -4.79 13.77
N GLY A 200 3.71 -5.55 12.68
CA GLY A 200 2.93 -6.77 12.67
C GLY A 200 3.48 -7.85 13.61
N ILE A 201 4.78 -8.14 13.52
CA ILE A 201 5.44 -9.13 14.39
C ILE A 201 5.35 -8.72 15.85
N LEU A 202 5.69 -7.47 16.17
CA LEU A 202 5.69 -6.99 17.55
C LEU A 202 4.27 -6.95 18.13
N SER A 203 3.25 -6.66 17.33
CA SER A 203 1.84 -6.72 17.74
C SER A 203 1.40 -8.14 18.12
N ILE A 204 1.78 -9.14 17.32
CA ILE A 204 1.51 -10.55 17.64
C ILE A 204 2.32 -10.99 18.86
N ALA A 205 3.59 -10.57 18.97
CA ALA A 205 4.43 -10.87 20.12
C ALA A 205 3.84 -10.30 21.42
N GLN A 206 3.31 -9.07 21.39
CA GLN A 206 2.61 -8.49 22.55
C GLN A 206 1.38 -9.32 22.91
N LEU A 207 0.57 -9.71 21.93
CA LEU A 207 -0.64 -10.50 22.18
C LEU A 207 -0.33 -11.85 22.84
N ILE A 208 0.75 -12.52 22.41
CA ILE A 208 1.22 -13.77 23.01
C ILE A 208 1.74 -13.52 24.44
N LEU A 209 2.48 -12.44 24.65
CA LEU A 209 3.00 -12.07 25.97
C LEU A 209 1.85 -11.76 26.94
N ASP A 210 0.84 -11.00 26.51
CA ASP A 210 -0.34 -10.64 27.30
C ASP A 210 -1.13 -11.89 27.71
N ALA A 211 -1.35 -12.83 26.78
CA ALA A 211 -2.01 -14.11 27.06
C ALA A 211 -1.21 -15.00 28.02
N TYR A 212 0.13 -14.99 27.89
CA TYR A 212 1.00 -15.71 28.80
C TYR A 212 0.96 -15.13 30.22
N ILE A 213 0.98 -13.80 30.36
CA ILE A 213 0.93 -13.10 31.65
C ILE A 213 -0.44 -13.27 32.31
N SER A 214 -1.53 -13.12 31.55
CA SER A 214 -2.89 -13.26 32.09
C SER A 214 -3.27 -14.71 32.41
N GLY A 215 -2.50 -15.69 31.91
CA GLY A 215 -2.86 -17.10 31.94
C GLY A 215 -4.08 -17.43 31.08
N ASP A 216 -4.59 -16.46 30.31
CA ASP A 216 -5.80 -16.56 29.50
C ASP A 216 -5.47 -16.46 28.01
N TRP A 217 -5.41 -17.64 27.38
CA TRP A 217 -5.19 -17.78 25.94
C TRP A 217 -6.46 -17.52 25.14
N SER A 218 -7.62 -17.44 25.79
CA SER A 218 -8.88 -17.16 25.10
C SER A 218 -8.88 -15.79 24.45
N GLY A 219 -8.09 -14.82 24.96
CA GLY A 219 -7.86 -13.51 24.36
C GLY A 219 -7.21 -13.54 22.96
N ILE A 220 -6.40 -14.56 22.65
CA ILE A 220 -5.82 -14.73 21.30
C ILE A 220 -6.88 -15.23 20.32
N SER A 221 -7.75 -16.14 20.74
CA SER A 221 -8.88 -16.62 19.93
C SER A 221 -10.07 -15.65 19.91
N GLY A 222 -10.17 -14.78 20.91
CA GLY A 222 -11.28 -13.86 21.16
C GLY A 222 -11.19 -12.54 20.41
N ASP A 223 -10.00 -12.18 19.89
CA ASP A 223 -9.80 -11.06 18.97
C ASP A 223 -9.30 -11.55 17.59
N PRO A 224 -10.14 -12.29 16.84
CA PRO A 224 -9.78 -12.80 15.51
C PRO A 224 -9.50 -11.67 14.53
N VAL A 225 -9.94 -10.44 14.82
CA VAL A 225 -9.73 -9.27 13.99
C VAL A 225 -8.29 -8.77 14.13
N LYS A 226 -7.77 -8.59 15.35
CA LYS A 226 -6.38 -8.16 15.56
C LYS A 226 -5.38 -9.20 15.09
N LEU A 227 -5.62 -10.48 15.38
CA LEU A 227 -4.81 -11.59 14.86
C LEU A 227 -4.86 -11.65 13.33
N GLY A 228 -6.06 -11.55 12.75
CA GLY A 228 -6.27 -11.62 11.30
C GLY A 228 -5.65 -10.46 10.53
N LEU A 229 -5.81 -9.23 11.03
CA LEU A 229 -5.22 -8.03 10.42
C LEU A 229 -3.69 -8.04 10.49
N GLY A 230 -3.12 -8.40 11.65
CA GLY A 230 -1.67 -8.54 11.82
C GLY A 230 -1.08 -9.61 10.91
N SER A 231 -1.72 -10.79 10.85
CA SER A 231 -1.29 -11.90 10.00
C SER A 231 -1.36 -11.56 8.51
N LEU A 232 -2.40 -10.82 8.11
CA LEU A 232 -2.57 -10.40 6.71
C LEU A 232 -1.52 -9.38 6.27
N SER A 233 -1.19 -8.41 7.13
CA SER A 233 -0.10 -7.47 6.90
C SER A 233 1.22 -8.22 6.72
N ILE A 234 1.57 -9.11 7.65
CA ILE A 234 2.78 -9.95 7.58
C ILE A 234 2.82 -10.77 6.27
N LEU A 235 1.69 -11.37 5.86
CA LEU A 235 1.61 -12.15 4.63
C LEU A 235 1.97 -11.32 3.38
N PHE A 236 1.36 -10.14 3.21
CA PHE A 236 1.67 -9.27 2.09
C PHE A 236 3.09 -8.71 2.17
N ASP A 237 3.58 -8.41 3.37
CA ASP A 237 4.94 -7.95 3.56
C ASP A 237 5.97 -9.00 3.12
N LEU A 238 5.75 -10.27 3.48
CA LEU A 238 6.58 -11.38 3.00
C LEU A 238 6.56 -11.49 1.47
N VAL A 239 5.40 -11.28 0.83
CA VAL A 239 5.30 -11.23 -0.63
C VAL A 239 6.14 -10.09 -1.18
N PHE A 240 6.03 -8.88 -0.64
CA PHE A 240 6.81 -7.72 -1.10
C PHE A 240 8.31 -7.86 -0.84
N MET A 241 8.70 -8.41 0.31
CA MET A 241 10.09 -8.72 0.64
C MET A 241 10.66 -9.76 -0.32
N THR A 242 9.88 -10.80 -0.65
CA THR A 242 10.27 -11.81 -1.65
C THR A 242 10.42 -11.20 -3.03
N GLN A 243 9.45 -10.37 -3.46
CA GLN A 243 9.56 -9.63 -4.72
C GLN A 243 10.80 -8.73 -4.76
N HIS A 244 11.12 -8.05 -3.65
CA HIS A 244 12.21 -7.07 -3.61
C HIS A 244 13.61 -7.70 -3.49
N TYR A 245 13.79 -8.67 -2.60
CA TYR A 245 15.11 -9.23 -2.26
C TYR A 245 15.45 -10.51 -3.03
N VAL A 246 14.43 -11.28 -3.45
CA VAL A 246 14.63 -12.59 -4.09
C VAL A 246 14.38 -12.49 -5.60
N LEU A 247 13.16 -12.13 -6.00
CA LEU A 247 12.75 -12.19 -7.41
C LEU A 247 13.31 -11.03 -8.25
N TYR A 248 13.25 -9.80 -7.75
CA TYR A 248 13.60 -8.58 -8.49
C TYR A 248 14.80 -7.85 -7.87
N ARG A 249 15.83 -8.61 -7.50
CA ARG A 249 17.06 -8.09 -6.88
C ARG A 249 17.84 -7.16 -7.82
N ASN A 250 17.99 -7.57 -9.08
CA ASN A 250 18.69 -6.82 -10.12
C ASN A 250 17.74 -5.83 -10.82
N ARG A 251 17.12 -4.96 -10.02
CA ARG A 251 16.22 -3.92 -10.53
C ARG A 251 17.04 -2.76 -11.08
N GLU A 252 16.92 -2.47 -12.36
CA GLU A 252 17.51 -1.26 -12.93
C GLU A 252 16.54 -0.09 -12.74
N ASP A 253 17.05 0.99 -12.14
CA ASP A 253 16.34 2.27 -12.00
C ASP A 253 16.35 2.97 -13.36
N GLN A 254 15.47 2.58 -14.28
CA GLN A 254 15.36 3.24 -15.60
C GLN A 254 14.99 4.74 -15.50
N TYR A 255 14.62 5.20 -14.31
CA TYR A 255 14.18 6.57 -14.01
C TYR A 255 15.12 7.32 -13.04
N ALA A 256 16.37 6.85 -12.86
CA ALA A 256 17.38 7.74 -12.28
C ALA A 256 17.36 9.06 -13.07
N PRO A 257 17.20 10.22 -12.42
CA PRO A 257 17.14 11.48 -13.15
C PRO A 257 18.44 11.57 -13.95
N LEU A 258 18.30 11.70 -15.28
CA LEU A 258 19.34 12.09 -16.24
C LEU A 258 19.89 13.48 -15.89
N SER A 259 20.41 13.63 -14.68
CA SER A 259 21.05 14.82 -14.13
C SER A 259 22.57 14.65 -14.06
N THR A 260 23.09 13.51 -14.52
CA THR A 260 24.53 13.24 -14.64
C THR A 260 24.95 12.74 -16.02
N ALA A 261 24.07 12.83 -17.02
CA ALA A 261 24.47 12.71 -18.42
C ALA A 261 24.43 14.12 -19.03
N GLU A 262 25.48 14.89 -18.74
CA GLU A 262 25.83 16.05 -19.56
C GLU A 262 26.08 15.53 -20.98
N ASN A 263 25.14 15.80 -21.89
CA ASN A 263 25.35 15.62 -23.31
C ASN A 263 25.78 16.98 -23.89
N ASP A 264 26.98 16.99 -24.47
CA ASP A 264 27.68 18.15 -25.01
C ASP A 264 27.09 18.68 -26.35
N ASN A 265 25.78 18.58 -26.55
CA ASN A 265 25.10 19.17 -27.71
C ASN A 265 23.64 19.46 -27.36
N GLY A 266 23.32 20.75 -27.30
CA GLY A 266 22.08 21.34 -26.79
C GLY A 266 20.80 21.05 -27.57
N GLU A 267 20.46 19.78 -27.80
CA GLU A 267 19.15 19.36 -28.29
C GLU A 267 18.41 18.52 -27.24
N ARG A 268 17.41 19.13 -26.60
CA ARG A 268 16.49 18.49 -25.66
C ARG A 268 15.51 17.57 -26.42
N LYS A 269 15.94 16.34 -26.74
CA LYS A 269 15.02 15.28 -27.21
C LYS A 269 14.93 14.19 -26.14
N ARG A 270 13.91 14.29 -25.27
CA ARG A 270 13.56 13.25 -24.29
C ARG A 270 13.01 12.03 -25.04
N ARG A 271 13.90 11.15 -25.50
CA ARG A 271 13.53 9.88 -26.13
C ARG A 271 13.78 8.75 -25.13
N TRP A 272 12.72 8.32 -24.47
CA TRP A 272 12.73 7.14 -23.61
C TRP A 272 13.03 5.90 -24.46
N LEU A 273 14.14 5.23 -24.18
CA LEU A 273 14.36 3.87 -24.64
C LEU A 273 13.45 2.95 -23.81
N LEU A 274 12.22 2.74 -24.28
CA LEU A 274 11.54 1.49 -23.98
C LEU A 274 12.39 0.38 -24.61
N LEU A 275 13.27 -0.25 -23.83
CA LEU A 275 13.86 -1.49 -24.28
C LEU A 275 12.73 -2.52 -24.42
N PRO A 276 12.58 -3.16 -25.59
CA PRO A 276 11.57 -4.19 -25.76
C PRO A 276 11.92 -5.35 -24.83
N ASN A 277 11.01 -5.63 -23.91
CA ASN A 277 10.71 -6.93 -23.32
C ASN A 277 11.84 -7.97 -23.47
N HIS A 278 12.76 -8.04 -22.51
CA HIS A 278 13.79 -9.07 -22.50
C HIS A 278 13.13 -10.42 -22.18
N LYS A 279 12.64 -11.08 -23.23
CA LYS A 279 12.34 -12.51 -23.19
C LYS A 279 13.65 -13.24 -22.85
N ASN A 280 13.59 -14.04 -21.78
CA ASN A 280 14.39 -15.23 -21.51
C ASN A 280 15.87 -15.20 -21.93
N HIS A 281 16.74 -14.77 -21.01
CA HIS A 281 18.09 -15.35 -20.95
C HIS A 281 18.06 -16.59 -20.05
N HIS A 282 17.70 -17.73 -20.63
CA HIS A 282 18.07 -19.05 -20.11
C HIS A 282 18.42 -19.94 -21.31
N HIS A 283 19.69 -19.91 -21.69
CA HIS A 283 20.49 -21.02 -22.23
C HIS A 283 21.75 -20.43 -22.88
N SER A 284 22.83 -20.34 -22.12
CA SER A 284 24.17 -20.35 -22.69
C SER A 284 25.01 -21.25 -21.80
N ASP A 285 24.99 -22.53 -22.15
CA ASP A 285 26.07 -23.48 -21.90
C ASP A 285 25.96 -24.53 -23.01
N TYR A 286 27.11 -24.98 -23.51
CA TYR A 286 27.35 -25.89 -24.65
C TYR A 286 27.36 -25.26 -26.06
N MET A 287 28.52 -24.76 -26.53
CA MET A 287 29.39 -25.55 -27.41
C MET A 287 30.66 -24.80 -27.82
N SER A 288 31.72 -25.59 -27.91
CA SER A 288 33.12 -25.32 -28.17
C SER A 288 33.44 -24.77 -29.58
N THR A 289 34.45 -23.89 -29.64
CA THR A 289 35.51 -23.76 -30.67
C THR A 289 35.16 -23.57 -32.15
N ALA A 290 35.59 -22.44 -32.73
CA ALA A 290 36.42 -22.40 -33.95
C ALA A 290 36.93 -20.97 -34.26
N HIS A 291 38.10 -20.93 -34.91
CA HIS A 291 38.93 -19.80 -35.34
C HIS A 291 38.25 -18.62 -36.07
N GLY A 292 38.92 -17.46 -36.01
CA GLY A 292 39.27 -16.70 -37.22
C GLY A 292 38.68 -15.30 -37.38
N ASP A 293 39.58 -14.32 -37.45
CA ASP A 293 39.51 -13.07 -38.21
C ASP A 293 38.42 -12.00 -37.95
N ASN A 294 38.87 -10.95 -37.27
CA ASN A 294 38.89 -9.54 -37.70
C ASN A 294 37.90 -9.11 -38.81
N GLN A 295 36.77 -8.49 -38.44
CA GLN A 295 36.13 -7.44 -39.25
C GLN A 295 35.13 -6.59 -38.45
N ARG A 296 35.30 -5.26 -38.53
CA ARG A 296 34.35 -4.23 -38.09
C ARG A 296 33.04 -4.37 -38.87
N CYS A 297 31.90 -4.36 -38.17
CA CYS A 297 30.59 -4.08 -38.76
C CYS A 297 29.78 -3.16 -37.85
N SER A 298 29.55 -1.92 -38.33
CA SER A 298 28.52 -1.00 -37.82
C SER A 298 27.13 -1.50 -38.24
N PRO A 299 26.09 -1.41 -37.40
CA PRO A 299 24.73 -1.69 -37.82
C PRO A 299 24.11 -0.47 -38.53
N VAL A 300 23.63 -0.73 -39.75
CA VAL A 300 22.89 0.17 -40.64
C VAL A 300 21.49 0.44 -40.08
N VAL A 301 21.12 1.72 -39.99
CA VAL A 301 19.77 2.20 -39.69
C VAL A 301 18.89 1.99 -40.94
N LYS A 302 17.73 1.34 -40.78
CA LYS A 302 16.66 1.31 -41.80
C LYS A 302 15.50 2.17 -41.31
N ASP A 303 15.32 3.31 -41.95
CA ASP A 303 14.14 4.16 -41.84
C ASP A 303 12.95 3.50 -42.58
N LEU A 304 11.79 3.47 -41.92
CA LEU A 304 10.51 3.06 -42.50
C LEU A 304 9.60 4.29 -42.51
N GLU A 305 9.66 5.05 -43.61
CA GLU A 305 8.67 6.07 -43.95
C GLU A 305 7.38 5.38 -44.41
N VAL A 306 6.26 5.66 -43.75
CA VAL A 306 4.92 5.28 -44.21
C VAL A 306 4.35 6.48 -44.96
N GLY A 307 4.36 6.40 -46.29
CA GLY A 307 3.83 7.41 -47.19
C GLY A 307 2.31 7.52 -47.14
N ALA A 308 1.83 8.77 -47.11
CA ALA A 308 0.45 9.15 -47.39
C ALA A 308 0.18 9.01 -48.90
N SER A 309 -0.95 8.41 -49.26
CA SER A 309 -1.44 8.33 -50.65
C SER A 309 -2.50 9.40 -50.87
N GLU A 310 -2.17 10.40 -51.70
CA GLU A 310 -3.11 11.38 -52.25
C GLU A 310 -3.88 10.82 -53.45
N ALA A 311 -5.08 11.38 -53.64
CA ALA A 311 -6.05 11.06 -54.69
C ALA A 311 -5.57 11.43 -56.11
N PRO A 312 -6.14 10.81 -57.17
CA PRO A 312 -6.02 11.34 -58.51
C PRO A 312 -7.26 12.17 -58.91
N SER A 313 -7.02 13.44 -59.22
CA SER A 313 -7.88 14.28 -60.05
C SER A 313 -7.82 13.82 -61.52
N SER A 314 -8.97 13.66 -62.18
CA SER A 314 -9.04 13.73 -63.63
C SER A 314 -10.12 14.72 -64.06
N SER A 315 -9.71 15.65 -64.91
CA SER A 315 -10.52 16.63 -65.62
C SER A 315 -11.14 16.01 -66.87
N ARG A 316 -12.37 16.39 -67.25
CA ARG A 316 -12.71 17.07 -68.52
C ARG A 316 -14.23 17.16 -68.76
N HIS A 317 -14.60 18.36 -69.23
CA HIS A 317 -15.83 18.84 -69.87
C HIS A 317 -17.08 19.03 -69.02
#